data_AF-A0A2G2AFJ3-F1
#
_entry.id   AF-A0A2G2AFJ3-F1
#
_cell.length_a   1.000
_cell.length_b   1.000
_cell.length_c   1.000
_cell.angle_alpha   90.00
_cell.angle_beta   90.00
_cell.angle_gamma   90.00
#
_symmetry.space_group_name_H-M   'P 1'
#
loop_
_entity.id
_entity.type
_entity.pdbx_description
1 polymer ?
#
loop_
_entity_poly.entity_id
_entity_poly.type
_entity_poly.pdbx_seq_one_letter_code
_entity_poly.pdbx_strand_id
1 'polypeptide(L)'
;MDRHVGQLRDLLRLTDAALRAEQARMAQCNREISALQDQLAALKAPGKAAQATESEPDPAQRAGADLRWQMWAEERRKALNLELAKMRAAQDSLRASLATAFGKHQATSALCDREVELRRLKASRDS
;
A
#
# COMPACT_ATOMS: atom_id res chain seq x y z
N MET A 1 -9.37 -41.12 -6.60
CA MET A 1 -9.36 -39.90 -7.45
C MET A 1 -9.96 -38.67 -6.75
N ASP A 2 -10.89 -38.80 -5.79
CA ASP A 2 -11.46 -37.63 -5.08
C ASP A 2 -10.49 -36.83 -4.22
N ARG A 3 -9.43 -37.49 -3.73
CA ARG A 3 -8.39 -36.85 -2.93
C ARG A 3 -7.69 -35.69 -3.67
N HIS A 4 -7.51 -35.80 -4.99
CA HIS A 4 -6.84 -34.75 -5.79
C HIS A 4 -7.68 -33.48 -5.94
N VAL A 5 -9.02 -33.57 -6.04
CA VAL A 5 -9.88 -32.38 -6.10
C VAL A 5 -10.03 -31.72 -4.74
N GLY A 6 -10.07 -32.50 -3.66
CA GLY A 6 -9.98 -31.95 -2.31
C GLY A 6 -8.71 -31.12 -2.14
N GLN A 7 -7.56 -31.69 -2.51
CA GLN A 7 -6.27 -31.02 -2.45
C GLN A 7 -6.19 -29.75 -3.30
N LEU A 8 -6.73 -29.76 -4.53
CA LEU A 8 -6.77 -28.56 -5.38
C LEU A 8 -7.64 -27.45 -4.79
N ARG A 9 -8.80 -27.80 -4.19
CA ARG A 9 -9.67 -26.83 -3.50
C ARG A 9 -9.01 -26.26 -2.26
N ASP A 10 -8.29 -27.07 -1.49
CA ASP A 10 -7.57 -26.60 -0.31
C ASP A 10 -6.40 -25.68 -0.73
N LEU A 11 -5.68 -26.02 -1.80
CA LEU A 11 -4.65 -25.16 -2.38
C LEU A 11 -5.24 -23.84 -2.91
N LEU A 12 -6.44 -23.88 -3.50
CA LEU A 12 -7.14 -22.68 -3.97
C LEU A 12 -7.48 -21.75 -2.81
N ARG A 13 -7.97 -22.30 -1.70
CA ARG A 13 -8.24 -21.53 -0.47
C ARG A 13 -6.97 -20.93 0.12
N LEU A 14 -5.87 -21.69 0.13
CA LEU A 14 -4.59 -21.22 0.64
C LEU A 14 -4.04 -20.08 -0.22
N THR A 15 -4.10 -20.20 -1.55
CA THR A 15 -3.62 -19.16 -2.46
C THR A 15 -4.50 -17.91 -2.46
N ASP A 16 -5.82 -18.04 -2.26
CA ASP A 16 -6.73 -16.91 -2.02
C ASP A 16 -6.35 -16.17 -0.72
N ALA A 17 -6.17 -16.90 0.38
CA ALA A 17 -5.75 -16.31 1.65
C ALA A 17 -4.41 -15.57 1.53
N ALA A 18 -3.43 -16.17 0.83
CA ALA A 18 -2.14 -15.53 0.56
C ALA A 18 -2.29 -14.26 -0.29
N LEU A 19 -3.09 -14.31 -1.35
CA LEU A 19 -3.37 -13.14 -2.19
C LEU A 19 -4.00 -12.00 -1.39
N ARG A 20 -5.01 -12.29 -0.56
CA ARG A 20 -5.66 -11.30 0.31
C ARG A 20 -4.69 -10.69 1.32
N ALA A 21 -3.78 -11.50 1.87
CA ALA A 21 -2.75 -11.00 2.79
C ALA A 21 -1.82 -9.99 2.10
N GLU A 22 -1.35 -10.28 0.87
CA GLU A 22 -0.51 -9.34 0.12
C GLU A 22 -1.29 -8.08 -0.31
N GLN A 23 -2.58 -8.21 -0.67
CA GLN A 23 -3.44 -7.07 -0.95
C GLN A 23 -3.60 -6.16 0.28
N ALA A 24 -3.80 -6.75 1.46
CA ALA A 24 -3.90 -5.98 2.72
C ALA A 24 -2.60 -5.23 3.04
N ARG A 25 -1.44 -5.88 2.85
CA ARG A 25 -0.12 -5.24 3.01
C ARG A 25 0.09 -4.09 2.04
N MET A 26 -0.25 -4.28 0.76
CA MET A 26 -0.19 -3.21 -0.25
C MET A 26 -1.11 -2.04 0.11
N ALA A 27 -2.33 -2.32 0.57
CA ALA A 27 -3.27 -1.28 1.00
C ALA A 27 -2.74 -0.50 2.21
N GLN A 28 -2.10 -1.17 3.18
CA GLN A 28 -1.46 -0.50 4.30
C GLN A 28 -0.31 0.41 3.85
N CYS A 29 0.58 -0.09 2.99
CA CYS A 29 1.67 0.69 2.41
C CYS A 29 1.16 1.95 1.69
N ASN A 30 0.07 1.82 0.91
CA ASN A 30 -0.54 2.96 0.22
C ASN A 30 -1.11 4.01 1.19
N ARG A 31 -1.73 3.58 2.30
CA ARG A 31 -2.22 4.50 3.33
C ARG A 31 -1.09 5.29 3.97
N GLU A 32 0.02 4.63 4.28
CA GLU A 32 1.20 5.27 4.87
C GLU A 32 1.83 6.28 3.90
N ILE A 33 1.95 5.93 2.62
CA ILE A 33 2.41 6.84 1.57
C ILE A 33 1.50 8.08 1.49
N SER A 34 0.17 7.88 1.48
CA SER A 34 -0.79 8.98 1.45
C SER A 34 -0.64 9.90 2.67
N ALA A 35 -0.51 9.33 3.87
CA ALA A 35 -0.34 10.09 5.10
C ALA A 35 0.95 10.93 5.09
N LEU A 36 2.04 10.42 4.53
CA LEU A 36 3.29 11.18 4.37
C LEU A 36 3.13 12.33 3.37
N GLN A 37 2.38 12.11 2.28
CA GLN A 37 2.07 13.14 1.31
C GLN A 37 1.19 14.25 1.90
N ASP A 38 0.21 13.89 2.74
CA ASP A 38 -0.64 14.85 3.44
C ASP A 38 0.17 15.69 4.44
N GLN A 39 1.10 15.08 5.18
CA GLN A 39 2.02 15.82 6.05
C GLN A 39 2.91 16.78 5.28
N LEU A 40 3.42 16.38 4.11
CA LEU A 40 4.19 17.24 3.22
C LEU A 40 3.34 18.40 2.68
N ALA A 41 2.07 18.16 2.36
CA ALA A 41 1.14 19.21 1.92
C ALA A 41 0.84 20.20 3.06
N ALA A 42 0.66 19.72 4.28
CA ALA A 42 0.44 20.55 5.46
C ALA A 42 1.62 21.48 5.75
N LEU A 43 2.86 21.05 5.49
CA LEU A 43 4.06 21.89 5.63
C LEU A 43 4.17 22.99 4.57
N LYS A 44 3.45 22.88 3.45
CA LYS A 44 3.40 23.90 2.40
C LYS A 44 2.29 24.93 2.63
N ALA A 45 1.30 24.60 3.46
CA ALA A 45 0.26 25.56 3.81
C ALA A 45 0.92 26.74 4.56
N PRO A 46 0.66 28.00 4.16
CA PRO A 46 1.24 29.16 4.84
C PRO A 46 0.90 29.07 6.32
N GLY A 47 1.94 29.02 7.16
CA GLY A 47 1.78 28.85 8.59
C GLY A 47 0.85 29.92 9.14
N LYS A 48 -0.24 29.50 9.79
CA LYS A 48 -1.15 30.36 10.57
C LYS A 48 -0.46 31.18 11.68
N ALA A 49 0.86 31.03 11.84
CA ALA A 49 1.69 31.83 12.74
C ALA A 49 1.74 33.32 12.37
N ALA A 50 1.28 33.73 11.18
CA ALA A 50 1.21 35.13 10.79
C ALA A 50 -0.06 35.87 11.28
N GLN A 51 -1.01 35.21 11.96
CA GLN A 51 -2.37 35.76 12.10
C GLN A 51 -2.87 36.08 13.51
N ALA A 52 -2.08 35.97 14.59
CA ALA A 52 -2.56 36.40 15.91
C ALA A 52 -1.45 36.75 16.90
N THR A 53 -1.07 38.02 16.96
CA THR A 53 -0.68 38.69 18.21
C THR A 53 -1.01 40.18 18.06
N GLU A 54 -1.90 40.67 18.92
CA GLU A 54 -2.45 42.04 18.96
C GLU A 54 -1.42 43.12 19.41
N SER A 55 -0.13 42.85 19.25
CA SER A 55 0.94 43.82 19.42
C SER A 55 1.93 43.57 18.31
N GLU A 56 2.13 44.55 17.43
CA GLU A 56 3.04 44.45 16.29
C GLU A 56 4.42 44.02 16.77
N PRO A 57 4.86 42.79 16.49
CA PRO A 57 6.22 42.40 16.80
C PRO A 57 7.16 43.18 15.89
N ASP A 58 8.28 43.65 16.45
CA ASP A 58 9.37 44.30 15.72
C ASP A 58 9.68 43.52 14.43
N PRO A 59 9.76 44.18 13.26
CA PRO A 59 10.16 43.55 12.00
C PRO A 59 11.35 42.59 12.11
N ALA A 60 12.35 42.89 12.95
CA ALA A 60 13.50 42.00 13.19
C ALA A 60 13.10 40.69 13.91
N GLN A 61 12.18 40.76 14.88
CA GLN A 61 11.65 39.59 15.58
C GLN A 61 10.77 38.72 14.67
N ARG A 62 9.96 39.35 13.81
CA ARG A 62 9.15 38.65 12.79
C ARG A 62 10.03 37.92 11.78
N ALA A 63 11.06 38.59 11.26
CA ALA A 63 12.01 37.99 10.33
C ALA A 63 12.78 36.80 10.95
N GLY A 64 13.21 36.92 12.21
CA GLY A 64 13.86 35.81 12.92
C GLY A 64 12.94 34.62 13.20
N ALA A 65 11.65 34.87 13.51
CA ALA A 65 10.66 33.83 13.69
C ALA A 65 10.34 33.08 12.38
N ASP A 66 10.23 33.81 11.27
CA ASP A 66 10.03 33.23 9.93
C ASP A 66 11.23 32.35 9.52
N LEU A 67 12.46 32.83 9.71
CA LEU A 67 13.66 32.06 9.39
C LEU A 67 13.75 30.75 10.19
N ARG A 68 13.44 30.77 11.50
CA ARG A 68 13.42 29.55 12.33
C ARG A 68 12.35 28.57 11.87
N TRP A 69 11.16 29.07 11.52
CA TRP A 69 10.10 28.23 10.97
C TRP A 69 10.50 27.60 9.63
N GLN A 70 11.12 28.37 8.73
CA GLN A 70 11.61 27.89 7.44
C GLN A 70 12.67 26.80 7.60
N MET A 71 13.64 27.00 8.50
CA MET A 71 14.67 25.99 8.80
C MET A 71 14.05 24.69 9.34
N TRP A 72 13.12 24.80 10.30
CA TRP A 72 12.40 23.64 10.83
C TRP A 72 11.57 22.93 9.75
N ALA A 73 10.86 23.68 8.92
CA ALA A 73 10.01 23.13 7.86
C ALA A 73 10.84 22.41 6.79
N GLU A 74 12.03 22.93 6.45
CA GLU A 74 12.96 22.29 5.52
C GLU A 74 13.52 20.98 6.09
N GLU A 75 13.95 20.97 7.35
CA GLU A 75 14.43 19.75 8.00
C GLU A 75 13.32 18.69 8.08
N ARG A 76 12.10 19.10 8.46
CA ARG A 76 10.95 18.20 8.50
C ARG A 76 10.60 17.65 7.12
N ARG A 77 10.68 18.49 6.08
CA ARG A 77 10.44 18.08 4.68
C ARG A 77 11.46 17.06 4.21
N LYS A 78 12.75 17.24 4.53
CA LYS A 78 13.81 16.27 4.23
C LYS A 78 13.54 14.92 4.88
N ALA A 79 13.19 14.92 6.17
CA ALA A 79 12.84 13.70 6.90
C ALA A 79 11.65 12.96 6.26
N LEU A 80 10.56 13.67 5.95
CA LEU A 80 9.37 13.09 5.32
C LEU A 80 9.65 12.56 3.90
N ASN A 81 10.45 13.28 3.10
CA ASN A 81 10.83 12.81 1.76
C ASN A 81 11.67 11.53 1.82
N LEU A 82 12.58 11.43 2.79
CA LEU A 82 13.37 10.22 3.00
C LEU A 82 12.48 9.03 3.39
N GLU A 83 11.53 9.25 4.29
CA GLU A 83 10.56 8.22 4.69
C GLU A 83 9.69 7.79 3.50
N LEU A 84 9.18 8.74 2.72
CA LEU A 84 8.41 8.48 1.51
C LEU A 84 9.21 7.67 0.47
N ALA A 85 10.49 7.99 0.29
CA ALA A 85 11.37 7.24 -0.62
C ALA A 85 11.56 5.79 -0.15
N LYS A 86 11.78 5.57 1.15
CA LYS A 86 11.87 4.22 1.73
C LYS A 86 10.57 3.44 1.54
N MET A 87 9.42 4.08 1.78
CA MET A 87 8.11 3.47 1.62
C MET A 87 7.82 3.09 0.15
N ARG A 88 8.22 3.93 -0.81
CA ARG A 88 8.10 3.60 -2.24
C ARG A 88 8.98 2.41 -2.64
N ALA A 89 10.22 2.35 -2.14
CA ALA A 89 11.08 1.19 -2.38
C ALA A 89 10.49 -0.10 -1.79
N ALA A 90 9.90 -0.03 -0.58
CA ALA A 90 9.19 -1.16 0.01
C ALA A 90 7.93 -1.54 -0.80
N GLN A 91 7.20 -0.55 -1.32
CA GLN A 91 6.03 -0.75 -2.17
C GLN A 91 6.36 -1.55 -3.44
N ASP A 92 7.50 -1.30 -4.06
CA ASP A 92 7.91 -2.06 -5.25
C ASP A 92 8.17 -3.55 -4.93
N SER A 93 8.75 -3.84 -3.76
CA SER A 93 8.92 -5.21 -3.27
C SER A 93 7.58 -5.89 -2.96
N LEU A 94 6.62 -5.15 -2.39
CA LEU A 94 5.26 -5.63 -2.18
C LEU A 94 4.53 -5.90 -3.50
N ARG A 95 4.74 -5.07 -4.53
CA ARG A 95 4.14 -5.28 -5.86
C ARG A 95 4.60 -6.60 -6.48
N ALA A 96 5.88 -6.94 -6.38
CA ALA A 96 6.40 -8.22 -6.87
C ALA A 96 5.81 -9.42 -6.11
N SER A 97 5.67 -9.30 -4.79
CA SER A 97 5.07 -10.33 -3.93
C SER A 97 3.59 -10.54 -4.24
N LEU A 98 2.84 -9.45 -4.42
CA LEU A 98 1.43 -9.46 -4.81
C LEU A 98 1.24 -10.09 -6.19
N ALA A 99 2.08 -9.74 -7.18
CA ALA A 99 2.02 -10.34 -8.51
C ALA A 99 2.25 -11.87 -8.45
N THR A 100 3.20 -12.31 -7.62
CA THR A 100 3.47 -13.74 -7.41
C THR A 100 2.28 -14.46 -6.76
N ALA A 101 1.70 -13.88 -5.72
CA ALA A 101 0.53 -14.45 -5.03
C ALA A 101 -0.68 -14.52 -5.97
N PHE A 102 -0.90 -13.48 -6.77
CA PHE A 102 -1.96 -13.43 -7.78
C PHE A 102 -1.77 -14.53 -8.84
N GLY A 103 -0.56 -14.66 -9.40
CA GLY A 103 -0.26 -15.70 -10.39
C GLY A 103 -0.48 -17.11 -9.84
N LYS A 104 -0.07 -17.39 -8.60
CA LYS A 104 -0.32 -18.68 -7.92
C LYS A 104 -1.81 -18.96 -7.75
N HIS A 105 -2.58 -17.96 -7.33
CA HIS A 105 -4.03 -18.08 -7.20
C HIS A 105 -4.70 -18.35 -8.55
N GLN A 106 -4.34 -17.59 -9.58
CA GLN A 106 -4.89 -17.75 -10.93
C GLN A 106 -4.57 -19.14 -11.52
N ALA A 107 -3.33 -19.61 -11.39
CA ALA A 107 -2.94 -20.95 -11.85
C ALA A 107 -3.72 -22.05 -11.11
N THR A 108 -3.88 -21.92 -9.79
CA THR A 108 -4.63 -22.90 -8.99
C THR A 108 -6.12 -22.89 -9.32
N SER A 109 -6.71 -21.72 -9.58
CA SER A 109 -8.10 -21.59 -10.04
C SER A 109 -8.29 -22.30 -11.37
N ALA A 110 -7.42 -22.04 -12.34
CA ALA A 110 -7.49 -22.67 -13.66
C ALA A 110 -7.37 -24.21 -13.58
N LEU A 111 -6.52 -24.73 -12.70
CA LEU A 111 -6.41 -26.17 -12.46
C LEU A 111 -7.69 -26.75 -11.84
N CYS A 112 -8.31 -26.05 -10.89
CA CYS A 112 -9.60 -26.45 -10.32
C CYS A 112 -10.69 -26.51 -11.41
N ASP A 113 -10.80 -25.46 -12.23
CA ASP A 113 -11.82 -25.37 -13.27
C ASP A 113 -11.65 -26.48 -14.31
N ARG A 114 -10.41 -26.73 -14.74
CA ARG A 114 -10.07 -27.80 -15.68
C ARG A 114 -10.47 -29.18 -15.16
N GLU A 115 -10.19 -29.47 -13.89
CA GLU A 115 -10.51 -30.76 -13.27
C GLU A 115 -12.03 -30.95 -13.10
N VAL A 116 -12.77 -29.88 -12.77
CA VAL A 116 -14.24 -29.91 -12.73
C VAL A 116 -14.82 -30.22 -14.11
N GLU A 117 -14.30 -29.58 -15.16
CA GLU A 117 -14.76 -29.78 -16.53
C GLU A 117 -14.48 -31.21 -17.02
N LEU A 118 -13.27 -31.74 -16.78
CA LEU A 118 -12.92 -33.12 -17.13
C LEU A 118 -13.85 -34.14 -16.47
N ARG A 119 -14.30 -33.89 -15.24
CA ARG A 119 -15.26 -34.76 -14.54
C ARG A 119 -16.66 -34.68 -15.14
N ARG A 120 -17.13 -33.47 -15.48
CA ARG A 120 -18.43 -33.30 -16.16
C ARG A 120 -18.46 -34.04 -17.49
N LEU A 121 -17.38 -33.94 -18.27
CA LEU A 121 -17.26 -34.63 -19.55
C LEU A 121 -17.26 -36.15 -19.40
N LYS A 122 -16.60 -36.70 -18.37
CA LYS A 122 -16.64 -38.14 -18.08
C LYS A 122 -18.03 -38.60 -17.66
N ALA A 123 -18.67 -37.89 -16.74
CA ALA A 123 -20.02 -38.22 -16.27
C ALA A 123 -21.08 -38.22 -17.39
N SER A 124 -20.97 -37.28 -18.34
CA SER A 124 -21.82 -37.20 -19.54
C SER A 124 -21.59 -38.35 -20.53
N ARG A 125 -20.39 -38.96 -20.51
CA ARG A 125 -20.01 -40.05 -21.41
C ARG A 125 -20.40 -41.44 -20.89
N ASP A 126 -20.53 -41.56 -19.57
CA ASP A 126 -20.88 -42.79 -18.87
C ASP A 126 -22.40 -42.92 -18.60
N SER A 127 -23.21 -41.95 -19.08
CA SER A 127 -24.68 -41.93 -19.02
C SER A 127 -25.28 -42.25 -20.38
#